data_AF-C4ZMP7-F1
#
_entry.id   AF-C4ZMP7-F1
#
_cell.length_a   1.000
_cell.length_b   1.000
_cell.length_c   1.000
_cell.angle_alpha   90.00
_cell.angle_beta   90.00
_cell.angle_gamma   90.00
#
_symmetry.space_group_name_H-M   'P 1'
#
loop_
_entity.id
_entity.type
_entity.pdbx_description
1 polymer ?
#
loop_
_entity_poly.entity_id
_entity_poly.type
_entity_poly.pdbx_seq_one_letter_code
_entity_poly.pdbx_strand_id
1 'polypeptide(L)'
;MRGVVLLGMLVTPQLGLAGDEVATFAAFYEPSGMVNWLLISLIAIAAGAAIFFSGGAASPAVAAIGTWVGGTMGLSGAAATKAGLALLGGGSIASGGFGMVGGAALLTAALTFSTELAFDYSFGALYAKYEYHELVERSKGLTTLPLPRTTGGLEKRIEALNALDNVDKKKPLVAPGDVELIRKAISELETAAEGGEFERHEQARLHSLLSLLLFIVNDYQSAHDHAERAIETSEGLGLSSTLPTFIHATTRLYDERLRWRDAYADGLRTALVDEPKNKLIPLLVAIYVDRLSLRMDDGSVGPEALAVIRAVVNDPLLEKHRTTNLIGLTGRYFVRLKLAQQKIGALATSNSVLIQNDARSADVLEQTLSDYDVLLEGAESALTDLQGTNPSRKDAEQIQVFTKLFADYRGDRVRLEGLVSDFRERQVQAGVAPGGVVMWLILGPVLLLVLFGLAAWRIRGKGA
;
A
#
# COMPACT_ATOMS: atom_id res chain seq x y z
N MET A 1 7.75 46.01 -60.72
CA MET A 1 6.66 45.94 -59.73
C MET A 1 6.33 44.47 -59.47
N ARG A 2 6.84 43.91 -58.37
CA ARG A 2 6.39 42.64 -57.79
C ARG A 2 6.45 42.84 -56.28
N GLY A 3 5.27 42.95 -55.66
CA GLY A 3 5.13 43.13 -54.22
C GLY A 3 5.37 41.80 -53.52
N VAL A 4 6.34 41.77 -52.61
CA VAL A 4 6.52 40.71 -51.63
C VAL A 4 5.73 41.13 -50.40
N VAL A 5 4.65 40.40 -50.12
CA VAL A 5 3.94 40.48 -48.83
C VAL A 5 4.79 39.70 -47.83
N LEU A 6 5.48 40.45 -46.95
CA LEU A 6 6.19 39.90 -45.80
C LEU A 6 5.15 39.68 -44.69
N LEU A 7 4.73 38.43 -44.52
CA LEU A 7 3.89 37.99 -43.41
C LEU A 7 4.77 38.00 -42.15
N GLY A 8 4.66 39.04 -41.34
CA GLY A 8 5.27 39.08 -40.01
C GLY A 8 4.56 38.08 -39.09
N MET A 9 5.08 36.87 -38.99
CA MET A 9 4.79 35.99 -37.86
C MET A 9 5.32 36.68 -36.60
N LEU A 10 4.40 37.17 -35.79
CA LEU A 10 4.61 37.61 -34.42
C LEU A 10 5.13 36.41 -33.63
N VAL A 11 6.46 36.31 -33.52
CA VAL A 11 7.11 35.45 -32.54
C VAL A 11 6.90 36.12 -31.19
N THR A 12 5.81 35.77 -30.51
CA THR A 12 5.71 36.01 -29.07
C THR A 12 6.74 35.10 -28.41
N PRO A 13 7.70 35.62 -27.62
CA PRO A 13 8.51 34.77 -26.78
C PRO A 13 7.56 34.13 -25.77
N GLN A 14 7.39 32.81 -25.85
CA GLN A 14 6.81 32.05 -24.76
C GLN A 14 7.73 32.23 -23.55
N LEU A 15 7.35 33.14 -22.66
CA LEU A 15 7.81 33.19 -21.29
C LEU A 15 7.34 31.89 -20.61
N GLY A 16 8.08 30.81 -20.83
CA GLY A 16 8.10 29.70 -19.89
C GLY A 16 8.72 30.18 -18.58
N LEU A 17 8.39 29.49 -17.48
CA LEU A 17 8.88 29.67 -16.10
C LEU A 17 7.92 30.45 -15.17
N ALA A 18 6.84 29.78 -14.71
CA ALA A 18 6.29 29.82 -13.34
C ALA A 18 4.92 29.10 -13.23
N GLY A 19 4.18 28.98 -14.33
CA GLY A 19 2.79 28.48 -14.33
C GLY A 19 2.61 26.96 -14.37
N ASP A 20 3.60 26.19 -14.85
CA ASP A 20 3.42 24.76 -15.17
C ASP A 20 3.51 23.81 -13.96
N GLU A 21 4.00 24.30 -12.82
CA GLU A 21 4.29 23.48 -11.63
C GLU A 21 3.53 24.02 -10.41
N VAL A 22 2.20 23.99 -10.45
CA VAL A 22 1.36 24.42 -9.31
C VAL A 22 0.89 23.27 -8.43
N ALA A 23 0.73 22.08 -9.02
CA ALA A 23 0.16 20.90 -8.39
C ALA A 23 1.02 19.63 -8.61
N THR A 24 2.31 19.79 -8.90
CA THR A 24 3.24 18.68 -9.19
C THR A 24 4.11 18.32 -7.98
N PHE A 25 4.73 17.15 -7.94
CA PHE A 25 5.73 16.85 -6.91
C PHE A 25 6.93 17.82 -6.99
N ALA A 26 7.37 18.15 -8.20
CA ALA A 26 8.39 19.18 -8.41
C ALA A 26 8.01 20.50 -7.71
N ALA A 27 6.76 20.94 -7.83
CA ALA A 27 6.24 22.18 -7.22
C ALA A 27 6.41 22.24 -5.70
N PHE A 28 6.36 21.09 -5.02
CA PHE A 28 6.41 21.01 -3.56
C PHE A 28 7.76 20.52 -3.01
N TYR A 29 8.63 19.91 -3.83
CA TYR A 29 9.82 19.21 -3.35
C TYR A 29 11.16 19.55 -4.04
N GLU A 30 11.21 20.30 -5.14
CA GLU A 30 12.47 20.82 -5.73
C GLU A 30 12.71 22.29 -5.31
N PRO A 31 13.94 22.71 -4.92
CA PRO A 31 15.23 22.27 -5.46
C PRO A 31 16.28 21.81 -4.41
N SER A 32 16.99 20.73 -4.76
CA SER A 32 18.30 20.24 -4.24
C SER A 32 18.37 19.12 -3.16
N GLY A 33 19.22 18.12 -3.50
CA GLY A 33 20.12 17.36 -2.61
C GLY A 33 19.57 16.24 -1.72
N MET A 34 18.46 16.43 -1.01
CA MET A 34 18.22 15.73 0.26
C MET A 34 17.21 14.56 0.19
N VAL A 35 16.97 14.00 -0.99
CA VAL A 35 15.97 12.92 -1.20
C VAL A 35 16.56 11.51 -0.98
N ASN A 36 17.87 11.39 -0.78
CA ASN A 36 18.56 10.10 -0.82
C ASN A 36 18.21 9.15 0.35
N TRP A 37 17.88 9.66 1.54
CA TRP A 37 17.71 8.82 2.73
C TRP A 37 16.36 8.09 2.80
N LEU A 38 15.28 8.69 2.27
CA LEU A 38 13.96 8.06 2.18
C LEU A 38 13.94 6.88 1.19
N LEU A 39 14.59 7.00 0.02
CA LEU A 39 14.75 5.87 -0.91
C LEU A 39 15.52 4.70 -0.29
N ILE A 40 16.55 5.00 0.51
CA ILE A 40 17.38 3.98 1.14
C ILE A 40 16.60 3.21 2.23
N SER A 41 15.70 3.89 2.96
CA SER A 41 14.81 3.24 3.93
C SER A 41 13.85 2.21 3.30
N LEU A 42 13.37 2.48 2.08
CA LEU A 42 12.50 1.58 1.33
C LEU A 42 13.20 0.28 0.89
N ILE A 43 14.40 0.40 0.32
CA ILE A 43 15.21 -0.74 -0.13
C ILE A 43 15.55 -1.64 1.06
N ALA A 44 15.72 -1.04 2.23
CA ALA A 44 16.01 -1.76 3.45
C ALA A 44 14.83 -2.55 4.02
N ILE A 45 13.59 -2.10 3.84
CA ILE A 45 12.39 -2.84 4.25
C ILE A 45 12.26 -4.11 3.41
N ALA A 46 12.51 -4.03 2.10
CA ALA A 46 12.51 -5.18 1.20
C ALA A 46 13.65 -6.17 1.50
N ALA A 47 14.85 -5.68 1.83
CA ALA A 47 15.98 -6.51 2.22
C ALA A 47 15.80 -7.13 3.62
N GLY A 48 15.22 -6.40 4.59
CA GLY A 48 14.94 -6.88 5.94
C GLY A 48 13.91 -8.02 5.96
N ALA A 49 12.94 -7.99 5.06
CA ALA A 49 11.98 -9.09 4.85
C ALA A 49 12.69 -10.37 4.38
N ALA A 50 13.60 -10.28 3.42
CA ALA A 50 14.33 -11.44 2.88
C ALA A 50 15.17 -12.19 3.93
N ILE A 51 15.66 -11.48 4.95
CA ILE A 51 16.47 -12.04 6.03
C ILE A 51 15.62 -12.50 7.22
N PHE A 52 14.52 -11.80 7.51
CA PHE A 52 13.51 -12.26 8.46
C PHE A 52 12.93 -13.63 8.06
N PHE A 53 12.77 -13.90 6.76
CA PHE A 53 12.22 -15.15 6.26
C PHE A 53 13.22 -16.30 6.07
N SER A 54 14.55 -16.06 6.18
CA SER A 54 15.59 -17.08 5.92
C SER A 54 16.31 -17.65 7.15
N GLY A 55 15.93 -17.28 8.38
CA GLY A 55 16.39 -18.00 9.59
C GLY A 55 16.70 -17.19 10.85
N GLY A 56 15.82 -16.27 11.26
CA GLY A 56 15.87 -15.63 12.58
C GLY A 56 16.66 -14.30 12.64
N ALA A 57 16.22 -13.40 13.52
CA ALA A 57 16.66 -12.01 13.69
C ALA A 57 18.02 -11.80 14.38
N ALA A 58 18.77 -12.87 14.65
CA ALA A 58 20.13 -12.82 15.20
C ALA A 58 21.18 -13.22 14.16
N SER A 59 20.80 -13.32 12.88
CA SER A 59 21.77 -13.56 11.83
C SER A 59 22.69 -12.32 11.67
N PRO A 60 23.98 -12.53 11.37
CA PRO A 60 24.90 -11.44 11.00
C PRO A 60 24.35 -10.53 9.90
N ALA A 61 23.42 -11.05 9.10
CA ALA A 61 22.80 -10.34 8.00
C ALA A 61 21.69 -9.37 8.45
N VAL A 62 20.92 -9.67 9.52
CA VAL A 62 19.99 -8.69 10.15
C VAL A 62 20.76 -7.54 10.80
N ALA A 63 21.86 -7.86 11.49
CA ALA A 63 22.75 -6.84 12.03
C ALA A 63 23.40 -6.02 10.90
N ALA A 64 23.82 -6.63 9.79
CA ALA A 64 24.37 -5.91 8.64
C ALA A 64 23.34 -4.98 7.98
N ILE A 65 22.08 -5.41 7.82
CA ILE A 65 21.01 -4.56 7.29
C ILE A 65 20.67 -3.44 8.26
N GLY A 66 20.44 -3.73 9.54
CA GLY A 66 20.22 -2.70 10.55
C GLY A 66 21.35 -1.67 10.58
N THR A 67 22.61 -2.14 10.53
CA THR A 67 23.79 -1.28 10.49
C THR A 67 23.89 -0.48 9.20
N TRP A 68 23.50 -1.08 8.08
CA TRP A 68 23.48 -0.38 6.80
C TRP A 68 22.41 0.73 6.78
N VAL A 69 21.19 0.43 7.23
CA VAL A 69 20.08 1.39 7.34
C VAL A 69 20.43 2.51 8.30
N GLY A 70 20.92 2.18 9.48
CA GLY A 70 21.46 3.13 10.43
C GLY A 70 22.64 3.94 9.92
N GLY A 71 23.50 3.29 9.14
CA GLY A 71 24.67 3.87 8.48
C GLY A 71 24.27 5.02 7.56
N THR A 72 23.13 4.85 6.88
CA THR A 72 22.59 5.85 5.97
C THR A 72 21.93 7.03 6.70
N MET A 73 21.68 6.88 8.00
CA MET A 73 21.29 7.95 8.92
C MET A 73 22.49 8.78 9.42
N GLY A 74 23.69 8.53 8.89
CA GLY A 74 24.95 9.13 9.37
C GLY A 74 25.43 8.55 10.70
N LEU A 75 24.82 7.47 11.18
CA LEU A 75 25.22 6.78 12.41
C LEU A 75 26.26 5.69 12.07
N SER A 76 27.04 5.22 13.03
CA SER A 76 28.02 4.15 12.81
C SER A 76 27.94 3.08 13.88
N GLY A 77 28.45 1.88 13.56
CA GLY A 77 28.52 0.75 14.49
C GLY A 77 27.16 0.36 15.08
N ALA A 78 27.13 0.07 16.38
CA ALA A 78 25.92 -0.39 17.07
C ALA A 78 24.78 0.65 17.09
N ALA A 79 25.10 1.95 17.01
CA ALA A 79 24.09 3.01 16.93
C ALA A 79 23.36 2.99 15.58
N ALA A 80 24.11 2.75 14.51
CA ALA A 80 23.52 2.47 13.20
C ALA A 80 22.63 1.22 13.27
N THR A 81 23.15 0.10 13.77
CA THR A 81 22.37 -1.14 13.88
C THR A 81 21.02 -0.93 14.57
N LYS A 82 21.01 -0.25 15.71
CA LYS A 82 19.81 0.02 16.50
C LYS A 82 18.84 0.96 15.80
N ALA A 83 19.32 2.04 15.20
CA ALA A 83 18.45 3.00 14.50
C ALA A 83 17.84 2.40 13.22
N GLY A 84 18.61 1.57 12.50
CA GLY A 84 18.12 0.86 11.33
C GLY A 84 17.13 -0.25 11.68
N LEU A 85 17.40 -1.03 12.73
CA LEU A 85 16.44 -2.01 13.24
C LEU A 85 15.21 -1.35 13.86
N ALA A 86 15.34 -0.17 14.47
CA ALA A 86 14.22 0.62 14.95
C ALA A 86 13.40 1.23 13.81
N LEU A 87 13.97 1.48 12.63
CA LEU A 87 13.19 1.88 11.46
C LEU A 87 12.43 0.69 10.87
N LEU A 88 13.08 -0.47 10.77
CA LEU A 88 12.48 -1.72 10.29
C LEU A 88 11.45 -2.30 11.28
N GLY A 89 11.67 -2.08 12.58
CA GLY A 89 10.84 -2.56 13.69
C GLY A 89 9.86 -1.52 14.26
N GLY A 90 10.13 -0.22 14.11
CA GLY A 90 9.35 0.85 14.73
C GLY A 90 8.12 1.28 13.92
N GLY A 91 8.18 1.22 12.59
CA GLY A 91 6.99 1.37 11.73
C GLY A 91 6.04 0.16 11.80
N SER A 92 6.57 -1.01 12.18
CA SER A 92 5.80 -2.23 12.40
C SER A 92 5.27 -2.39 13.83
N ILE A 93 5.81 -1.64 14.81
CA ILE A 93 5.27 -1.58 16.18
C ILE A 93 4.00 -0.70 16.24
N ALA A 94 3.82 0.26 15.33
CA ALA A 94 2.70 1.20 15.36
C ALA A 94 1.53 0.91 14.38
N SER A 95 1.70 0.02 13.40
CA SER A 95 0.75 -0.16 12.27
C SER A 95 -0.33 -1.23 12.44
N GLY A 96 -0.71 -1.59 13.68
CA GLY A 96 -1.98 -2.28 13.94
C GLY A 96 -2.28 -3.53 13.10
N GLY A 97 -1.25 -4.21 12.60
CA GLY A 97 -1.30 -5.44 11.82
C GLY A 97 -0.16 -6.35 12.26
N PHE A 98 -0.11 -6.59 13.57
CA PHE A 98 0.89 -7.34 14.32
C PHE A 98 2.30 -6.74 14.43
N GLY A 99 2.64 -6.27 15.64
CA GLY A 99 4.00 -5.92 16.08
C GLY A 99 4.99 -7.10 16.15
N MET A 100 5.07 -7.94 15.12
CA MET A 100 5.96 -9.11 15.07
C MET A 100 7.27 -8.91 14.30
N VAL A 101 7.47 -7.78 13.62
CA VAL A 101 8.82 -7.48 13.09
C VAL A 101 9.70 -6.83 14.18
N GLY A 102 9.11 -6.14 15.16
CA GLY A 102 9.79 -5.74 16.41
C GLY A 102 9.95 -6.89 17.42
N GLY A 103 9.01 -7.86 17.42
CA GLY A 103 9.14 -9.11 18.16
C GLY A 103 10.26 -10.03 17.67
N ALA A 104 10.89 -9.70 16.54
CA ALA A 104 11.90 -10.53 15.90
C ALA A 104 13.10 -10.82 16.84
N ALA A 105 13.54 -9.91 17.71
CA ALA A 105 14.65 -10.22 18.64
C ALA A 105 14.29 -11.28 19.71
N LEU A 106 13.03 -11.34 20.17
CA LEU A 106 12.57 -12.33 21.15
C LEU A 106 12.07 -13.61 20.47
N LEU A 107 11.45 -13.48 19.29
CA LEU A 107 10.98 -14.59 18.43
C LEU A 107 12.10 -15.32 17.70
N THR A 108 13.29 -14.75 17.62
CA THR A 108 14.45 -15.42 17.00
C THR A 108 14.91 -16.64 17.77
N ALA A 109 14.74 -16.65 19.09
CA ALA A 109 14.99 -17.84 19.88
C ALA A 109 13.94 -18.94 19.61
N ALA A 110 12.80 -18.60 18.97
CA ALA A 110 11.67 -19.50 18.78
C ALA A 110 11.39 -19.90 17.31
N LEU A 111 11.86 -19.17 16.28
CA LEU A 111 11.32 -19.28 14.91
C LEU A 111 12.26 -19.85 13.81
N THR A 112 13.36 -20.50 14.16
CA THR A 112 14.03 -21.41 13.21
C THR A 112 13.21 -22.69 13.08
N PHE A 113 12.37 -22.81 12.02
CA PHE A 113 11.63 -24.02 11.64
C PHE A 113 10.92 -24.76 12.80
N SER A 114 10.52 -24.07 13.86
CA SER A 114 9.76 -24.69 14.94
C SER A 114 8.26 -24.55 14.64
N THR A 115 7.56 -25.66 14.74
CA THR A 115 6.12 -25.82 14.49
C THR A 115 5.25 -25.22 15.59
N GLU A 116 5.80 -24.43 16.51
CA GLU A 116 5.04 -23.87 17.64
C GLU A 116 5.30 -22.38 17.77
N LEU A 117 4.56 -21.61 16.97
CA LEU A 117 4.12 -20.30 17.41
C LEU A 117 2.74 -20.02 16.83
N ALA A 118 1.73 -20.20 17.69
CA ALA A 118 0.32 -20.07 17.38
C ALA A 118 -0.01 -18.64 16.96
N PHE A 119 -0.26 -18.45 15.66
CA PHE A 119 -1.21 -17.41 15.26
C PHE A 119 -2.60 -17.95 15.55
N ASP A 120 -3.28 -17.35 16.51
CA ASP A 120 -4.71 -17.58 16.64
C ASP A 120 -5.39 -16.72 15.57
N TYR A 121 -5.59 -17.31 14.38
CA TYR A 121 -6.56 -16.77 13.42
C TYR A 121 -7.94 -16.92 14.07
N SER A 122 -8.25 -15.98 14.96
CA SER A 122 -9.50 -15.99 15.69
C SER A 122 -10.66 -15.93 14.71
N PHE A 123 -11.82 -16.45 15.14
CA PHE A 123 -13.06 -16.41 14.35
C PHE A 123 -13.36 -15.00 13.82
N GLY A 124 -13.01 -13.95 14.57
CA GLY A 124 -13.17 -12.55 14.14
C GLY A 124 -12.41 -12.19 12.86
N ALA A 125 -11.21 -12.72 12.64
CA ALA A 125 -10.43 -12.49 11.43
C ALA A 125 -11.00 -13.22 10.19
N LEU A 126 -11.74 -14.33 10.40
CA LEU A 126 -12.48 -15.01 9.33
C LEU A 126 -13.73 -14.23 8.88
N TYR A 127 -14.25 -13.34 9.73
CA TYR A 127 -15.44 -12.53 9.49
C TYR A 127 -15.18 -11.02 9.42
N ALA A 128 -13.91 -10.61 9.41
CA ALA A 128 -13.54 -9.21 9.34
C ALA A 128 -14.20 -8.61 8.10
N LYS A 129 -15.11 -7.68 8.34
CA LYS A 129 -15.70 -6.86 7.29
C LYS A 129 -14.91 -5.58 7.23
N TYR A 130 -14.85 -4.99 6.04
CA TYR A 130 -14.32 -3.65 5.88
C TYR A 130 -14.96 -2.70 6.91
N GLU A 131 -14.11 -1.98 7.63
CA GLU A 131 -14.48 -0.83 8.43
C GLU A 131 -13.48 0.30 8.15
N TYR A 132 -13.98 1.45 7.68
CA TYR A 132 -13.14 2.61 7.35
C TYR A 132 -12.21 2.98 8.52
N HIS A 133 -12.78 3.05 9.74
CA HIS A 133 -12.03 3.41 10.93
C HIS A 133 -10.87 2.43 11.20
N GLU A 134 -11.08 1.13 10.99
CA GLU A 134 -10.03 0.12 11.18
C GLU A 134 -8.88 0.32 10.18
N LEU A 135 -9.20 0.58 8.90
CA LEU A 135 -8.15 0.86 7.90
C LEU A 135 -7.36 2.12 8.24
N VAL A 136 -8.03 3.17 8.71
CA VAL A 136 -7.38 4.42 9.14
C VAL A 136 -6.49 4.18 10.37
N GLU A 137 -6.95 3.43 11.36
CA GLU A 137 -6.13 3.12 12.53
C GLU A 137 -4.89 2.31 12.15
N ARG A 138 -5.05 1.30 11.27
CA ARG A 138 -3.94 0.49 10.77
C ARG A 138 -2.95 1.30 9.93
N SER A 139 -3.41 2.32 9.22
CA SER A 139 -2.54 3.13 8.37
C SER A 139 -1.66 4.14 9.11
N LYS A 140 -1.98 4.50 10.36
CA LYS A 140 -1.19 5.46 11.15
C LYS A 140 0.27 5.06 11.36
N GLY A 141 0.56 3.76 11.34
CA GLY A 141 1.94 3.26 11.43
C GLY A 141 2.62 3.04 10.08
N LEU A 142 1.91 3.25 8.96
CA LEU A 142 2.49 3.11 7.62
C LEU A 142 3.28 4.36 7.24
N THR A 143 4.28 4.17 6.38
CA THR A 143 5.03 5.28 5.78
C THR A 143 4.07 6.26 5.08
N THR A 144 4.32 7.56 5.21
CA THR A 144 3.54 8.61 4.55
C THR A 144 4.44 9.57 3.76
N LEU A 145 3.83 10.52 3.04
CA LEU A 145 4.56 11.56 2.32
C LEU A 145 5.27 12.49 3.31
N PRO A 146 6.50 12.97 2.99
CA PRO A 146 7.14 13.99 3.79
C PRO A 146 6.39 15.32 3.68
N LEU A 147 6.53 16.19 4.68
CA LEU A 147 6.06 17.58 4.57
C LEU A 147 6.66 18.28 3.34
N PRO A 148 5.90 19.17 2.69
CA PRO A 148 6.38 19.91 1.53
C PRO A 148 7.60 20.76 1.90
N ARG A 149 8.51 20.96 0.94
CA ARG A 149 9.70 21.80 1.12
C ARG A 149 9.46 23.26 0.77
N THR A 150 8.43 23.51 -0.01
CA THR A 150 7.96 24.84 -0.38
C THR A 150 6.44 24.80 -0.40
N THR A 151 5.83 25.87 0.07
CA THR A 151 4.39 26.14 -0.05
C THR A 151 4.10 27.07 -1.22
N GLY A 152 5.12 27.37 -2.03
CA GLY A 152 4.98 28.07 -3.29
C GLY A 152 4.48 29.52 -3.15
N GLY A 153 4.80 30.19 -2.03
CA GLY A 153 4.38 31.55 -1.75
C GLY A 153 3.10 31.68 -0.94
N LEU A 154 2.36 30.59 -0.67
CA LEU A 154 1.15 30.61 0.15
C LEU A 154 1.43 31.06 1.59
N GLU A 155 2.64 30.82 2.09
CA GLU A 155 3.11 31.24 3.42
C GLU A 155 3.10 32.75 3.61
N LYS A 156 3.12 33.53 2.53
CA LYS A 156 2.99 34.99 2.57
C LYS A 156 1.58 35.45 2.91
N ARG A 157 0.59 34.56 2.72
CA ARG A 157 -0.84 34.81 2.96
C ARG A 157 -1.38 34.00 4.14
N ILE A 158 -0.73 32.89 4.49
CA ILE A 158 -1.16 31.95 5.53
C ILE A 158 0.00 31.70 6.49
N GLU A 159 -0.04 32.40 7.63
CA GLU A 159 1.08 32.43 8.57
C GLU A 159 1.37 31.07 9.20
N ALA A 160 0.35 30.22 9.44
CA ALA A 160 0.57 28.89 10.00
C ALA A 160 1.44 27.98 9.14
N LEU A 161 1.62 28.27 7.85
CA LEU A 161 2.53 27.50 7.00
C LEU A 161 3.99 27.66 7.44
N ASN A 162 4.36 28.82 8.01
CA ASN A 162 5.70 29.02 8.59
C ASN A 162 5.94 28.10 9.79
N ALA A 163 4.88 27.64 10.46
CA ALA A 163 5.01 26.74 11.60
C ALA A 163 5.40 25.32 11.19
N LEU A 164 5.19 24.93 9.92
CA LEU A 164 5.59 23.62 9.41
C LEU A 164 7.12 23.43 9.42
N ASP A 165 7.89 24.51 9.37
CA ASP A 165 9.35 24.46 9.50
C ASP A 165 9.83 24.03 10.89
N ASN A 166 8.98 24.21 11.92
CA ASN A 166 9.27 23.84 13.30
C ASN A 166 8.94 22.37 13.63
N VAL A 167 8.37 21.62 12.69
CA VAL A 167 8.12 20.19 12.86
C VAL A 167 9.45 19.45 13.03
N ASP A 168 9.53 18.60 14.05
CA ASP A 168 10.76 17.89 14.38
C ASP A 168 11.05 16.80 13.34
N LYS A 169 11.91 17.14 12.38
CA LYS A 169 12.34 16.23 11.29
C LYS A 169 13.06 14.97 11.79
N LYS A 170 13.38 14.86 13.08
CA LYS A 170 13.98 13.67 13.70
C LYS A 170 12.95 12.76 14.38
N LYS A 171 11.70 13.19 14.50
CA LYS A 171 10.58 12.40 15.05
C LYS A 171 9.65 11.93 13.93
N PRO A 172 8.88 10.86 14.16
CA PRO A 172 7.78 10.51 13.28
C PRO A 172 6.78 11.67 13.18
N LEU A 173 6.33 12.01 11.97
CA LEU A 173 5.36 13.09 11.72
C LEU A 173 4.03 12.92 12.50
N VAL A 174 3.75 11.69 12.96
CA VAL A 174 2.58 11.34 13.76
C VAL A 174 2.76 11.62 15.26
N ALA A 175 3.86 12.23 15.69
CA ALA A 175 4.05 12.63 17.08
C ALA A 175 3.01 13.72 17.48
N PRO A 176 2.40 13.66 18.68
CA PRO A 176 1.27 14.54 19.04
C PRO A 176 1.52 16.06 18.85
N GLY A 177 2.74 16.53 19.12
CA GLY A 177 3.09 17.96 18.94
C GLY A 177 3.25 18.39 17.48
N ASP A 178 3.73 17.49 16.61
CA ASP A 178 3.89 17.77 15.18
C ASP A 178 2.53 17.75 14.46
N VAL A 179 1.63 16.84 14.87
CA VAL A 179 0.26 16.75 14.34
C VAL A 179 -0.53 18.03 14.62
N GLU A 180 -0.38 18.65 15.79
CA GLU A 180 -1.10 19.88 16.14
C GLU A 180 -0.70 21.06 15.25
N LEU A 181 0.60 21.19 14.95
CA LEU A 181 1.09 22.22 14.02
C LEU A 181 0.51 22.02 12.61
N ILE A 182 0.45 20.77 12.15
CA ILE A 182 -0.12 20.44 10.84
C ILE A 182 -1.64 20.72 10.82
N ARG A 183 -2.37 20.37 11.89
CA ARG A 183 -3.82 20.67 11.99
C ARG A 183 -4.12 22.16 11.99
N LYS A 184 -3.31 22.96 12.66
CA LYS A 184 -3.43 24.42 12.61
C LYS A 184 -3.26 24.94 11.18
N ALA A 185 -2.23 24.46 10.46
CA ALA A 185 -2.00 24.82 9.06
C ALA A 185 -3.17 24.41 8.15
N ILE A 186 -3.74 23.21 8.36
CA ILE A 186 -4.93 22.73 7.64
C ILE A 186 -6.12 23.69 7.85
N SER A 187 -6.44 24.02 9.11
CA SER A 187 -7.60 24.87 9.42
C SER A 187 -7.51 26.27 8.80
N GLU A 188 -6.31 26.88 8.80
CA GLU A 188 -6.10 28.17 8.13
C GLU A 188 -6.19 28.06 6.60
N LEU A 189 -5.68 26.97 6.02
CA LEU A 189 -5.81 26.69 4.58
C LEU A 189 -7.26 26.45 4.15
N GLU A 190 -8.07 25.74 4.95
CA GLU A 190 -9.49 25.52 4.68
C GLU A 190 -10.26 26.84 4.69
N THR A 191 -10.02 27.67 5.72
CA THR A 191 -10.59 29.03 5.81
C THR A 191 -10.21 29.87 4.59
N ALA A 192 -8.95 29.80 4.17
CA ALA A 192 -8.44 30.49 3.00
C ALA A 192 -9.08 29.99 1.69
N ALA A 193 -9.36 28.68 1.58
CA ALA A 193 -10.05 28.08 0.44
C ALA A 193 -11.49 28.60 0.29
N GLU A 194 -12.20 28.73 1.42
CA GLU A 194 -13.60 29.19 1.45
C GLU A 194 -13.74 30.68 1.15
N GLY A 195 -12.73 31.48 1.47
CA GLY A 195 -12.74 32.94 1.27
C GLY A 195 -12.77 33.38 -0.19
N GLY A 196 -12.43 32.51 -1.15
CA GLY A 196 -12.50 32.80 -2.59
C GLY A 196 -11.50 33.86 -3.10
N GLU A 197 -10.52 34.24 -2.30
CA GLU A 197 -9.56 35.33 -2.59
C GLU A 197 -8.36 34.89 -3.45
N PHE A 198 -8.31 33.63 -3.87
CA PHE A 198 -7.17 33.06 -4.61
C PHE A 198 -7.48 32.97 -6.10
N GLU A 199 -6.48 33.27 -6.93
CA GLU A 199 -6.59 33.01 -8.37
C GLU A 199 -6.68 31.50 -8.65
N ARG A 200 -7.24 31.09 -9.79
CA ARG A 200 -7.47 29.66 -10.10
C ARG A 200 -6.21 28.79 -9.96
N HIS A 201 -5.06 29.28 -10.38
CA HIS A 201 -3.80 28.54 -10.28
C HIS A 201 -3.30 28.44 -8.82
N GLU A 202 -3.55 29.48 -8.00
CA GLU A 202 -3.30 29.44 -6.55
C GLU A 202 -4.29 28.51 -5.84
N GLN A 203 -5.55 28.43 -6.29
CA GLN A 203 -6.55 27.48 -5.77
C GLN A 203 -6.14 26.03 -6.02
N ALA A 204 -5.64 25.73 -7.23
CA ALA A 204 -5.10 24.40 -7.53
C ALA A 204 -3.93 24.03 -6.59
N ARG A 205 -3.02 24.97 -6.33
CA ARG A 205 -1.92 24.78 -5.38
C ARG A 205 -2.39 24.64 -3.94
N LEU A 206 -3.36 25.47 -3.51
CA LEU A 206 -3.94 25.45 -2.17
C LEU A 206 -4.61 24.10 -1.90
N HIS A 207 -5.44 23.61 -2.81
CA HIS A 207 -6.09 22.31 -2.68
C HIS A 207 -5.10 21.14 -2.76
N SER A 208 -4.04 21.27 -3.58
CA SER A 208 -2.94 20.30 -3.59
C SER A 208 -2.24 20.23 -2.22
N LEU A 209 -1.95 21.38 -1.60
CA LEU A 209 -1.33 21.44 -0.27
C LEU A 209 -2.27 20.90 0.82
N LEU A 210 -3.56 21.25 0.80
CA LEU A 210 -4.55 20.70 1.72
C LEU A 210 -4.61 19.18 1.62
N SER A 211 -4.73 18.64 0.41
CA SER A 211 -4.77 17.19 0.20
C SER A 211 -3.54 16.48 0.78
N LEU A 212 -2.35 17.07 0.63
CA LEU A 212 -1.11 16.54 1.19
C LEU A 212 -1.11 16.54 2.71
N LEU A 213 -1.46 17.67 3.35
CA LEU A 213 -1.45 17.76 4.81
C LEU A 213 -2.52 16.87 5.45
N LEU A 214 -3.72 16.82 4.85
CA LEU A 214 -4.81 15.93 5.27
C LEU A 214 -4.41 14.45 5.14
N PHE A 215 -3.74 14.09 4.04
CA PHE A 215 -3.20 12.73 3.86
C PHE A 215 -2.16 12.37 4.94
N ILE A 216 -1.29 13.30 5.32
CA ILE A 216 -0.27 13.11 6.37
C ILE A 216 -0.92 12.88 7.74
N VAL A 217 -2.00 13.59 8.07
CA VAL A 217 -2.73 13.41 9.34
C VAL A 217 -3.77 12.29 9.31
N ASN A 218 -3.81 11.51 8.22
CA ASN A 218 -4.68 10.36 8.00
C ASN A 218 -6.18 10.72 7.90
N ASP A 219 -6.50 11.94 7.48
CA ASP A 219 -7.86 12.31 7.07
C ASP A 219 -8.02 12.06 5.56
N TYR A 220 -8.22 10.79 5.20
CA TYR A 220 -8.20 10.38 3.79
C TYR A 220 -9.42 10.83 3.00
N GLN A 221 -10.57 11.03 3.66
CA GLN A 221 -11.77 11.50 2.97
C GLN A 221 -11.60 12.96 2.57
N SER A 222 -11.22 13.84 3.51
CA SER A 222 -10.96 15.24 3.19
C SER A 222 -9.79 15.38 2.22
N ALA A 223 -8.74 14.55 2.37
CA ALA A 223 -7.62 14.52 1.43
C ALA A 223 -8.05 14.16 0.00
N HIS A 224 -8.97 13.20 -0.14
CA HIS A 224 -9.56 12.80 -1.41
C HIS A 224 -10.30 13.96 -2.07
N ASP A 225 -11.22 14.60 -1.35
CA ASP A 225 -12.06 15.69 -1.86
C ASP A 225 -11.23 16.92 -2.29
N HIS A 226 -10.15 17.20 -1.57
CA HIS A 226 -9.24 18.28 -1.95
C HIS A 226 -8.32 17.90 -3.11
N ALA A 227 -7.90 16.63 -3.21
CA ALA A 227 -7.14 16.15 -4.33
C ALA A 227 -7.97 16.20 -5.63
N GLU A 228 -9.23 15.79 -5.61
CA GLU A 228 -10.15 15.86 -6.74
C GLU A 228 -10.31 17.33 -7.22
N ARG A 229 -10.62 18.26 -6.31
CA ARG A 229 -10.70 19.69 -6.64
C ARG A 229 -9.42 20.25 -7.26
N ALA A 230 -8.26 19.83 -6.77
CA ALA A 230 -6.96 20.25 -7.31
C ALA A 230 -6.70 19.69 -8.72
N ILE A 231 -7.13 18.46 -8.99
CA ILE A 231 -7.06 17.82 -10.31
C ILE A 231 -7.97 18.57 -11.29
N GLU A 232 -9.25 18.73 -10.97
CA GLU A 232 -10.23 19.43 -11.82
C GLU A 232 -9.79 20.85 -12.16
N THR A 233 -9.28 21.58 -11.15
CA THR A 233 -8.80 22.95 -11.35
C THR A 233 -7.57 22.98 -12.25
N SER A 234 -6.62 22.06 -12.05
CA SER A 234 -5.41 21.96 -12.89
C SER A 234 -5.75 21.58 -14.33
N GLU A 235 -6.65 20.61 -14.54
CA GLU A 235 -7.13 20.20 -15.86
C GLU A 235 -7.81 21.36 -16.60
N GLY A 236 -8.66 22.12 -15.91
CA GLY A 236 -9.30 23.32 -16.46
C GLY A 236 -8.31 24.44 -16.85
N LEU A 237 -7.07 24.39 -16.38
CA LEU A 237 -5.98 25.30 -16.70
C LEU A 237 -4.96 24.70 -17.68
N GLY A 238 -5.09 23.41 -18.04
CA GLY A 238 -4.09 22.69 -18.83
C GLY A 238 -2.77 22.44 -18.09
N LEU A 239 -2.80 22.35 -16.76
CA LEU A 239 -1.64 22.17 -15.89
C LEU A 239 -1.54 20.73 -15.38
N SER A 240 -0.32 20.30 -15.05
CA SER A 240 -0.07 18.98 -14.47
C SER A 240 -0.44 18.91 -12.98
N SER A 241 -0.96 17.76 -12.54
CA SER A 241 -1.57 17.54 -11.23
C SER A 241 -1.12 16.22 -10.58
N THR A 242 0.11 15.80 -10.80
CA THR A 242 0.66 14.50 -10.34
C THR A 242 0.59 14.28 -8.83
N LEU A 243 0.82 15.29 -7.98
CA LEU A 243 0.74 15.16 -6.52
C LEU A 243 -0.70 14.85 -6.06
N PRO A 244 -1.71 15.70 -6.34
CA PRO A 244 -3.07 15.38 -5.99
C PRO A 244 -3.56 14.13 -6.73
N THR A 245 -3.11 13.84 -7.96
CA THR A 245 -3.44 12.57 -8.64
C THR A 245 -2.97 11.35 -7.84
N PHE A 246 -1.75 11.38 -7.29
CA PHE A 246 -1.25 10.32 -6.42
C PHE A 246 -2.07 10.18 -5.13
N ILE A 247 -2.37 11.31 -4.47
CA ILE A 247 -3.15 11.33 -3.22
C ILE A 247 -4.56 10.81 -3.47
N HIS A 248 -5.22 11.28 -4.54
CA HIS A 248 -6.52 10.82 -4.98
C HIS A 248 -6.52 9.30 -5.24
N ALA A 249 -5.55 8.79 -6.01
CA ALA A 249 -5.44 7.34 -6.26
C ALA A 249 -5.25 6.52 -4.98
N THR A 250 -4.44 7.02 -4.04
CA THR A 250 -4.13 6.31 -2.79
C THR A 250 -5.29 6.36 -1.80
N THR A 251 -5.98 7.49 -1.68
CA THR A 251 -7.13 7.69 -0.78
C THR A 251 -8.33 6.85 -1.19
N ARG A 252 -8.52 6.58 -2.49
CA ARG A 252 -9.56 5.67 -2.99
C ARG A 252 -9.42 4.23 -2.49
N LEU A 253 -8.24 3.83 -2.03
CA LEU A 253 -8.08 2.52 -1.37
C LEU A 253 -8.85 2.43 -0.04
N TYR A 254 -9.28 3.56 0.50
CA TYR A 254 -10.11 3.63 1.70
C TYR A 254 -11.60 3.68 1.40
N ASP A 255 -12.04 3.64 0.13
CA ASP A 255 -13.46 3.66 -0.21
C ASP A 255 -14.19 2.41 0.33
N GLU A 256 -15.42 2.58 0.81
CA GLU A 256 -16.24 1.44 1.30
C GLU A 256 -16.48 0.40 0.21
N ARG A 257 -16.72 0.86 -1.02
CA ARG A 257 -17.02 0.03 -2.18
C ARG A 257 -15.87 0.06 -3.18
N LEU A 258 -14.75 -0.52 -2.77
CA LEU A 258 -13.58 -0.66 -3.64
C LEU A 258 -13.89 -1.63 -4.80
N ARG A 259 -13.85 -1.11 -6.03
CA ARG A 259 -14.00 -1.92 -7.25
C ARG A 259 -12.65 -2.12 -7.93
N TRP A 260 -11.75 -2.85 -7.29
CA TRP A 260 -10.35 -2.97 -7.71
C TRP A 260 -10.11 -3.23 -9.21
N ARG A 261 -11.01 -3.96 -9.88
CA ARG A 261 -10.93 -4.27 -11.32
C ARG A 261 -11.14 -3.05 -12.25
N ASP A 262 -11.64 -1.93 -11.73
CA ASP A 262 -11.95 -0.71 -12.47
C ASP A 262 -10.84 0.36 -12.31
N ALA A 263 -9.73 0.22 -13.03
CA ALA A 263 -8.75 1.31 -13.26
C ALA A 263 -8.01 1.88 -12.02
N TYR A 264 -7.95 1.18 -10.88
CA TYR A 264 -7.37 1.75 -9.65
C TYR A 264 -5.88 2.11 -9.75
N ALA A 265 -5.14 1.40 -10.60
CA ALA A 265 -3.73 1.71 -10.84
C ALA A 265 -3.53 2.83 -11.86
N ASP A 266 -4.57 3.32 -12.55
CA ASP A 266 -4.41 4.35 -13.59
C ASP A 266 -3.99 5.67 -12.97
N GLY A 267 -4.63 6.09 -11.88
CA GLY A 267 -4.22 7.30 -11.14
C GLY A 267 -2.80 7.19 -10.60
N LEU A 268 -2.41 6.03 -10.07
CA LEU A 268 -1.02 5.79 -9.67
C LEU A 268 -0.09 5.92 -10.88
N ARG A 269 -0.39 5.23 -11.99
CA ARG A 269 0.43 5.25 -13.20
C ARG A 269 0.60 6.66 -13.73
N THR A 270 -0.50 7.43 -13.87
CA THR A 270 -0.47 8.83 -14.31
C THR A 270 0.44 9.66 -13.42
N ALA A 271 0.30 9.59 -12.10
CA ALA A 271 1.13 10.35 -11.17
C ALA A 271 2.63 10.03 -11.27
N LEU A 272 3.01 8.79 -11.62
CA LEU A 272 4.40 8.39 -11.78
C LEU A 272 4.95 8.73 -13.17
N VAL A 273 4.18 8.47 -14.21
CA VAL A 273 4.61 8.56 -15.62
C VAL A 273 4.68 10.01 -16.11
N ASP A 274 3.82 10.89 -15.58
CA ASP A 274 3.82 12.32 -15.94
C ASP A 274 4.97 13.09 -15.26
N GLU A 275 5.58 12.51 -14.21
CA GLU A 275 6.81 13.01 -13.58
C GLU A 275 7.87 11.90 -13.44
N PRO A 276 8.39 11.32 -14.54
CA PRO A 276 9.20 10.11 -14.51
C PRO A 276 10.60 10.32 -13.88
N LYS A 277 11.01 11.58 -13.70
CA LYS A 277 12.26 11.97 -13.05
C LYS A 277 12.12 12.21 -11.54
N ASN A 278 10.88 12.16 -11.02
CA ASN A 278 10.60 12.40 -9.62
C ASN A 278 11.30 11.35 -8.74
N LYS A 279 12.24 11.82 -7.93
CA LYS A 279 13.03 10.96 -7.04
C LYS A 279 12.17 10.23 -6.02
N LEU A 280 10.98 10.73 -5.70
CA LEU A 280 10.07 10.11 -4.75
C LEU A 280 9.34 8.87 -5.31
N ILE A 281 9.40 8.59 -6.63
CA ILE A 281 8.67 7.48 -7.26
C ILE A 281 8.73 6.17 -6.44
N PRO A 282 9.89 5.69 -5.95
CA PRO A 282 9.92 4.48 -5.15
C PRO A 282 9.11 4.58 -3.85
N LEU A 283 9.21 5.71 -3.15
CA LEU A 283 8.40 6.00 -1.96
C LEU A 283 6.89 5.98 -2.30
N LEU A 284 6.50 6.59 -3.41
CA LEU A 284 5.10 6.61 -3.87
C LEU A 284 4.56 5.20 -4.10
N VAL A 285 5.34 4.35 -4.79
CA VAL A 285 4.99 2.95 -5.03
C VAL A 285 4.83 2.20 -3.71
N ALA A 286 5.75 2.35 -2.75
CA ALA A 286 5.60 1.67 -1.46
C ALA A 286 4.41 2.18 -0.65
N ILE A 287 4.20 3.50 -0.58
CA ILE A 287 3.03 4.08 0.08
C ILE A 287 1.76 3.45 -0.47
N TYR A 288 1.61 3.40 -1.80
CA TYR A 288 0.43 2.83 -2.45
C TYR A 288 0.28 1.34 -2.16
N VAL A 289 1.33 0.53 -2.33
CA VAL A 289 1.30 -0.93 -2.11
C VAL A 289 1.04 -1.28 -0.65
N ASP A 290 1.45 -0.43 0.30
CA ASP A 290 1.20 -0.61 1.73
C ASP A 290 -0.28 -0.38 2.07
N ARG A 291 -0.95 0.59 1.43
CA ARG A 291 -2.42 0.76 1.57
C ARG A 291 -3.18 -0.35 0.86
N LEU A 292 -2.74 -0.73 -0.33
CA LEU A 292 -3.30 -1.85 -1.08
C LEU A 292 -3.22 -3.15 -0.26
N SER A 293 -2.15 -3.30 0.52
CA SER A 293 -1.96 -4.39 1.45
C SER A 293 -3.04 -4.47 2.54
N LEU A 294 -3.52 -3.34 3.07
CA LEU A 294 -4.61 -3.36 4.03
C LEU A 294 -5.90 -3.93 3.41
N ARG A 295 -6.13 -3.67 2.12
CA ARG A 295 -7.26 -4.20 1.34
C ARG A 295 -7.10 -5.66 0.93
N MET A 296 -5.87 -6.15 0.87
CA MET A 296 -5.63 -7.59 0.77
C MET A 296 -5.88 -8.30 2.10
N ASP A 297 -5.64 -7.63 3.23
CA ASP A 297 -5.85 -8.22 4.57
C ASP A 297 -7.33 -8.33 4.94
N ASP A 298 -8.17 -7.39 4.52
CA ASP A 298 -9.64 -7.45 4.72
C ASP A 298 -10.38 -8.28 3.65
N GLY A 299 -9.63 -8.86 2.69
CA GLY A 299 -10.16 -9.71 1.62
C GLY A 299 -10.89 -8.97 0.50
N SER A 300 -10.92 -7.64 0.50
CA SER A 300 -11.57 -6.86 -0.57
C SER A 300 -10.75 -6.79 -1.86
N VAL A 301 -9.46 -7.11 -1.80
CA VAL A 301 -8.54 -7.17 -2.95
C VAL A 301 -7.77 -8.48 -2.93
N GLY A 302 -7.74 -9.20 -4.05
CA GLY A 302 -6.95 -10.41 -4.19
C GLY A 302 -5.48 -10.15 -4.54
N PRO A 303 -4.61 -11.17 -4.46
CA PRO A 303 -3.18 -11.05 -4.72
C PRO A 303 -2.84 -10.64 -6.17
N GLU A 304 -3.76 -10.83 -7.13
CA GLU A 304 -3.60 -10.39 -8.52
C GLU A 304 -3.33 -8.88 -8.64
N ALA A 305 -3.71 -8.11 -7.62
CA ALA A 305 -3.44 -6.68 -7.53
C ALA A 305 -1.96 -6.33 -7.64
N LEU A 306 -1.07 -7.17 -7.10
CA LEU A 306 0.37 -6.95 -7.19
C LEU A 306 0.91 -7.10 -8.62
N ALA A 307 0.23 -7.87 -9.48
CA ALA A 307 0.60 -7.99 -10.90
C ALA A 307 0.26 -6.70 -11.67
N VAL A 308 -0.84 -6.03 -11.30
CA VAL A 308 -1.19 -4.71 -11.85
C VAL A 308 -0.12 -3.69 -11.47
N ILE A 309 0.32 -3.67 -10.21
CA ILE A 309 1.41 -2.78 -9.78
C ILE A 309 2.72 -3.15 -10.48
N ARG A 310 3.00 -4.44 -10.70
CA ARG A 310 4.15 -4.90 -11.49
C ARG A 310 4.15 -4.29 -12.90
N ALA A 311 2.99 -4.22 -13.55
CA ALA A 311 2.87 -3.59 -14.86
C ALA A 311 3.19 -2.09 -14.81
N VAL A 312 2.70 -1.37 -13.80
CA VAL A 312 3.00 0.06 -13.61
C VAL A 312 4.49 0.29 -13.40
N VAL A 313 5.16 -0.46 -12.53
CA VAL A 313 6.59 -0.23 -12.23
C VAL A 313 7.53 -0.66 -13.35
N ASN A 314 7.06 -1.48 -14.29
CA ASN A 314 7.78 -1.86 -15.50
C ASN A 314 7.51 -0.91 -16.69
N ASP A 315 6.76 0.17 -16.50
CA ASP A 315 6.56 1.16 -17.55
C ASP A 315 7.92 1.70 -18.05
N PRO A 316 8.17 1.73 -19.37
CA PRO A 316 9.45 2.18 -19.92
C PRO A 316 9.87 3.59 -19.48
N LEU A 317 8.90 4.46 -19.17
CA LEU A 317 9.19 5.82 -18.69
C LEU A 317 9.75 5.83 -17.26
N LEU A 318 9.59 4.74 -16.50
CA LEU A 318 10.07 4.58 -15.13
C LEU A 318 11.37 3.78 -15.03
N GLU A 319 12.08 3.53 -16.15
CA GLU A 319 13.28 2.68 -16.20
C GLU A 319 14.34 3.05 -15.14
N LYS A 320 14.52 4.35 -14.85
CA LYS A 320 15.46 4.84 -13.84
C LYS A 320 15.16 4.33 -12.42
N HIS A 321 13.90 4.07 -12.11
CA HIS A 321 13.41 3.64 -10.80
C HIS A 321 13.04 2.15 -10.77
N ARG A 322 13.08 1.48 -11.92
CA ARG A 322 12.57 0.12 -12.12
C ARG A 322 13.20 -0.90 -11.18
N THR A 323 14.53 -0.96 -11.08
CA THR A 323 15.21 -1.91 -10.18
C THR A 323 14.78 -1.73 -8.72
N THR A 324 14.76 -0.48 -8.22
CA THR A 324 14.34 -0.19 -6.83
C THR A 324 12.88 -0.56 -6.59
N ASN A 325 11.99 -0.23 -7.53
CA ASN A 325 10.57 -0.54 -7.43
C ASN A 325 10.32 -2.05 -7.47
N LEU A 326 11.01 -2.78 -8.34
CA LEU A 326 10.91 -4.24 -8.43
C LEU A 326 11.46 -4.93 -7.19
N ILE A 327 12.55 -4.44 -6.57
CA ILE A 327 13.02 -4.94 -5.27
C ILE A 327 11.94 -4.77 -4.20
N GLY A 328 11.36 -3.57 -4.11
CA GLY A 328 10.28 -3.27 -3.17
C GLY A 328 9.06 -4.17 -3.36
N LEU A 329 8.59 -4.30 -4.61
CA LEU A 329 7.44 -5.10 -4.98
C LEU A 329 7.68 -6.60 -4.75
N THR A 330 8.87 -7.11 -5.10
CA THR A 330 9.27 -8.49 -4.86
C THR A 330 9.25 -8.81 -3.36
N GLY A 331 9.76 -7.91 -2.52
CA GLY A 331 9.65 -8.03 -1.07
C GLY A 331 8.19 -8.14 -0.58
N ARG A 332 7.26 -7.42 -1.20
CA ARG A 332 5.83 -7.48 -0.85
C ARG A 332 5.18 -8.80 -1.27
N TYR A 333 5.56 -9.40 -2.39
CA TYR A 333 5.15 -10.78 -2.74
C TYR A 333 5.58 -11.78 -1.66
N PHE A 334 6.83 -11.71 -1.18
CA PHE A 334 7.30 -12.62 -0.12
C PHE A 334 6.61 -12.44 1.22
N VAL A 335 6.31 -11.20 1.60
CA VAL A 335 5.49 -10.94 2.80
C VAL A 335 4.14 -11.62 2.67
N ARG A 336 3.50 -11.51 1.51
CA ARG A 336 2.19 -12.12 1.23
C ARG A 336 2.24 -13.66 1.22
N LEU A 337 3.25 -14.23 0.58
CA LEU A 337 3.51 -15.67 0.62
C LEU A 337 3.65 -16.17 2.07
N LYS A 338 4.40 -15.44 2.91
CA LYS A 338 4.51 -15.81 4.33
C LYS A 338 3.18 -15.77 5.05
N LEU A 339 2.41 -14.70 4.87
CA LEU A 339 1.13 -14.54 5.55
C LEU A 339 0.15 -15.65 5.15
N ALA A 340 0.10 -16.01 3.87
CA ALA A 340 -0.70 -17.14 3.38
C ALA A 340 -0.21 -18.48 3.96
N GLN A 341 1.10 -18.73 3.96
CA GLN A 341 1.72 -19.91 4.60
C GLN A 341 1.34 -20.02 6.09
N GLN A 342 1.42 -18.91 6.84
CA GLN A 342 1.08 -18.84 8.26
C GLN A 342 -0.41 -19.03 8.50
N LYS A 343 -1.26 -18.42 7.67
CA LYS A 343 -2.72 -18.57 7.73
C LYS A 343 -3.14 -20.02 7.53
N ILE A 344 -2.60 -20.68 6.51
CA ILE A 344 -2.83 -22.11 6.26
C ILE A 344 -2.35 -22.94 7.45
N GLY A 345 -1.11 -22.75 7.89
CA GLY A 345 -0.54 -23.48 9.01
C GLY A 345 -1.39 -23.34 10.28
N ALA A 346 -1.76 -22.11 10.64
CA ALA A 346 -2.52 -21.80 11.83
C ALA A 346 -3.94 -22.39 11.82
N LEU A 347 -4.69 -22.18 10.73
CA LEU A 347 -6.06 -22.67 10.62
C LEU A 347 -6.11 -24.19 10.52
N ALA A 348 -5.27 -24.79 9.67
CA ALA A 348 -5.30 -26.23 9.43
C ALA A 348 -4.92 -27.05 10.68
N THR A 349 -4.04 -26.51 11.53
CA THR A 349 -3.54 -27.17 12.75
C THR A 349 -4.23 -26.71 14.04
N SER A 350 -5.22 -25.82 13.94
CA SER A 350 -5.91 -25.28 15.11
C SER A 350 -6.67 -26.37 15.88
N ASN A 351 -6.54 -26.39 17.21
CA ASN A 351 -7.35 -27.26 18.07
C ASN A 351 -8.74 -26.69 18.40
N SER A 352 -9.10 -25.51 17.85
CA SER A 352 -10.37 -24.86 18.12
C SER A 352 -11.53 -25.61 17.46
N VAL A 353 -12.46 -26.13 18.26
CA VAL A 353 -13.68 -26.80 17.79
C VAL A 353 -14.51 -25.86 16.90
N LEU A 354 -14.52 -24.56 17.17
CA LEU A 354 -15.23 -23.57 16.36
C LEU A 354 -14.68 -23.49 14.93
N ILE A 355 -13.35 -23.56 14.78
CA ILE A 355 -12.69 -23.53 13.46
C ILE A 355 -12.84 -24.89 12.77
N GLN A 356 -12.60 -25.98 13.50
CA GLN A 356 -12.68 -27.34 12.94
C GLN A 356 -14.09 -27.67 12.44
N ASN A 357 -15.15 -27.14 13.08
CA ASN A 357 -16.53 -27.43 12.70
C ASN A 357 -17.18 -26.37 11.78
N ASP A 358 -16.49 -25.30 11.40
CA ASP A 358 -17.03 -24.29 10.47
C ASP A 358 -16.63 -24.60 9.03
N ALA A 359 -17.61 -24.86 8.17
CA ALA A 359 -17.39 -25.13 6.75
C ALA A 359 -16.67 -23.97 6.03
N ARG A 360 -16.86 -22.73 6.50
CA ARG A 360 -16.19 -21.54 5.95
C ARG A 360 -14.69 -21.56 6.19
N SER A 361 -14.21 -22.25 7.23
CA SER A 361 -12.77 -22.39 7.49
C SER A 361 -12.07 -23.20 6.40
N ALA A 362 -12.71 -24.23 5.86
CA ALA A 362 -12.17 -24.95 4.70
C ALA A 362 -12.18 -24.09 3.44
N ASP A 363 -13.26 -23.36 3.17
CA ASP A 363 -13.33 -22.45 2.02
C ASP A 363 -12.24 -21.37 2.10
N VAL A 364 -11.96 -20.83 3.30
CA VAL A 364 -10.87 -19.87 3.53
C VAL A 364 -9.49 -20.50 3.31
N LEU A 365 -9.28 -21.75 3.74
CA LEU A 365 -8.03 -22.47 3.53
C LEU A 365 -7.78 -22.74 2.04
N GLU A 366 -8.80 -23.21 1.32
CA GLU A 366 -8.76 -23.44 -0.13
C GLU A 366 -8.49 -22.14 -0.88
N GLN A 367 -9.19 -21.05 -0.54
CA GLN A 367 -8.94 -19.73 -1.13
C GLN A 367 -7.53 -19.24 -0.82
N THR A 368 -7.05 -19.40 0.41
CA THR A 368 -5.69 -18.96 0.80
C THR A 368 -4.62 -19.75 0.06
N LEU A 369 -4.84 -21.04 -0.20
CA LEU A 369 -3.95 -21.88 -1.00
C LEU A 369 -3.95 -21.43 -2.47
N SER A 370 -5.12 -21.12 -3.03
CA SER A 370 -5.24 -20.53 -4.37
C SER A 370 -4.52 -19.18 -4.46
N ASP A 371 -4.67 -18.32 -3.45
CA ASP A 371 -3.98 -17.04 -3.37
C ASP A 371 -2.46 -17.22 -3.30
N TYR A 372 -2.00 -18.23 -2.56
CA TYR A 372 -0.59 -18.60 -2.47
C TYR A 372 0.00 -18.98 -3.84
N ASP A 373 -0.76 -19.72 -4.66
CA ASP A 373 -0.34 -20.10 -6.02
C ASP A 373 -0.22 -18.86 -6.93
N VAL A 374 -1.20 -17.94 -6.88
CA VAL A 374 -1.14 -16.65 -7.61
C VAL A 374 0.08 -15.82 -7.16
N LEU A 375 0.37 -15.80 -5.86
CA LEU A 375 1.52 -15.10 -5.30
C LEU A 375 2.85 -15.72 -5.75
N LEU A 376 2.95 -17.05 -5.88
CA LEU A 376 4.14 -17.71 -6.41
C LEU A 376 4.40 -17.31 -7.86
N GLU A 377 3.38 -17.36 -8.72
CA GLU A 377 3.49 -16.96 -10.13
C GLU A 377 3.89 -15.48 -10.27
N GLY A 378 3.26 -14.62 -9.46
CA GLY A 378 3.57 -13.19 -9.42
C GLY A 378 5.00 -12.90 -8.94
N ALA A 379 5.48 -13.62 -7.92
CA ALA A 379 6.84 -13.52 -7.41
C ALA A 379 7.88 -14.00 -8.44
N GLU A 380 7.61 -15.11 -9.13
CA GLU A 380 8.48 -15.61 -10.21
C GLU A 380 8.61 -14.60 -11.34
N SER A 381 7.49 -14.00 -11.74
CA SER A 381 7.46 -12.95 -12.77
C SER A 381 8.24 -11.72 -12.33
N ALA A 382 8.03 -11.24 -11.10
CA ALA A 382 8.74 -10.08 -10.56
C ALA A 382 10.25 -10.34 -10.43
N LEU A 383 10.65 -11.56 -10.06
CA LEU A 383 12.05 -11.97 -10.01
C LEU A 383 12.68 -12.02 -11.40
N THR A 384 11.96 -12.55 -12.39
CA THR A 384 12.41 -12.58 -13.79
C THR A 384 12.64 -11.16 -14.31
N ASP A 385 11.68 -10.26 -14.08
CA ASP A 385 11.81 -8.84 -14.44
C ASP A 385 13.02 -8.20 -13.75
N LEU A 386 13.22 -8.49 -12.46
CA LEU A 386 14.31 -7.94 -11.67
C LEU A 386 15.68 -8.46 -12.11
N GLN A 387 15.79 -9.75 -12.45
CA GLN A 387 16.99 -10.36 -13.02
C GLN A 387 17.32 -9.81 -14.41
N GLY A 388 16.31 -9.40 -15.17
CA GLY A 388 16.47 -8.73 -16.47
C GLY A 388 16.91 -7.27 -16.37
N THR A 389 17.02 -6.70 -15.17
CA THR A 389 17.61 -5.36 -14.99
C THR A 389 19.14 -5.40 -15.09
N ASN A 390 19.80 -4.24 -15.13
CA ASN A 390 21.26 -4.11 -14.95
C ASN A 390 21.58 -3.71 -13.49
N PRO A 391 21.44 -4.62 -12.50
CA PRO A 391 21.55 -4.28 -11.08
C PRO A 391 22.99 -3.89 -10.70
N SER A 392 23.11 -3.07 -9.64
CA SER A 392 24.41 -2.89 -8.98
C SER A 392 24.87 -4.22 -8.35
N ARG A 393 26.17 -4.34 -8.02
CA ARG A 393 26.69 -5.53 -7.32
C ARG A 393 25.90 -5.87 -6.07
N LYS A 394 25.53 -4.83 -5.30
CA LYS A 394 24.76 -4.99 -4.06
C LYS A 394 23.34 -5.47 -4.34
N ASP A 395 22.70 -4.95 -5.37
CA ASP A 395 21.35 -5.38 -5.74
C ASP A 395 21.36 -6.82 -6.28
N ALA A 396 22.42 -7.23 -7.00
CA ALA A 396 22.61 -8.60 -7.44
C ALA A 396 22.71 -9.60 -6.27
N GLU A 397 23.39 -9.24 -5.17
CA GLU A 397 23.42 -10.05 -3.95
C GLU A 397 22.00 -10.21 -3.35
N GLN A 398 21.19 -9.15 -3.36
CA GLN A 398 19.79 -9.23 -2.89
C GLN A 398 18.92 -10.12 -3.78
N ILE A 399 19.09 -10.05 -5.11
CA ILE A 399 18.37 -10.90 -6.07
C ILE A 399 18.67 -12.38 -5.81
N GLN A 400 19.91 -12.73 -5.46
CA GLN A 400 20.25 -14.11 -5.10
C GLN A 400 19.53 -14.57 -3.83
N VAL A 401 19.43 -13.70 -2.81
CA VAL A 401 18.67 -14.00 -1.59
C VAL A 401 17.20 -14.26 -1.93
N PHE A 402 16.58 -13.40 -2.73
CA PHE A 402 15.19 -13.60 -3.14
C PHE A 402 15.00 -14.88 -3.98
N THR A 403 15.95 -15.19 -4.87
CA THR A 403 15.89 -16.41 -5.69
C THR A 403 15.91 -17.67 -4.82
N LYS A 404 16.77 -17.70 -3.79
CA LYS A 404 16.80 -18.80 -2.81
C LYS A 404 15.48 -18.88 -2.03
N LEU A 405 15.00 -17.74 -1.53
CA LEU A 405 13.77 -17.67 -0.77
C LEU A 405 12.55 -18.12 -1.58
N PHE A 406 12.50 -17.80 -2.88
CA PHE A 406 11.47 -18.27 -3.80
C PHE A 406 11.47 -19.79 -3.92
N ALA A 407 12.65 -20.41 -4.06
CA ALA A 407 12.75 -21.86 -4.10
C ALA A 407 12.21 -22.52 -2.82
N ASP A 408 12.47 -21.92 -1.65
CA ASP A 408 11.96 -22.41 -0.37
C ASP A 408 10.42 -22.34 -0.31
N TYR A 409 9.81 -21.20 -0.68
CA TYR A 409 8.34 -21.07 -0.72
C TYR A 409 7.68 -21.98 -1.77
N ARG A 410 8.29 -22.11 -2.95
CA ARG A 410 7.81 -23.01 -4.00
C ARG A 410 7.85 -24.47 -3.54
N GLY A 411 8.92 -24.87 -2.85
CA GLY A 411 9.05 -26.22 -2.28
C GLY A 411 8.02 -26.50 -1.16
N ASP A 412 7.70 -25.49 -0.35
CA ASP A 412 6.75 -25.63 0.77
C ASP A 412 5.28 -25.82 0.34
N ARG A 413 4.96 -25.48 -0.92
CA ARG A 413 3.59 -25.58 -1.47
C ARG A 413 2.98 -26.97 -1.31
N VAL A 414 3.76 -28.04 -1.50
CA VAL A 414 3.25 -29.42 -1.34
C VAL A 414 2.81 -29.69 0.10
N ARG A 415 3.57 -29.20 1.09
CA ARG A 415 3.21 -29.32 2.50
C ARG A 415 1.94 -28.55 2.83
N LEU A 416 1.76 -27.35 2.28
CA LEU A 416 0.56 -26.53 2.49
C LEU A 416 -0.70 -27.19 1.93
N GLU A 417 -0.63 -27.78 0.75
CA GLU A 417 -1.76 -28.53 0.17
C GLU A 417 -2.11 -29.78 0.95
N GLY A 418 -1.11 -30.49 1.48
CA GLY A 418 -1.34 -31.58 2.43
C GLY A 418 -2.13 -31.11 3.65
N LEU A 419 -1.74 -29.99 4.26
CA LEU A 419 -2.45 -29.43 5.42
C LEU A 419 -3.91 -29.06 5.11
N VAL A 420 -4.17 -28.46 3.95
CA VAL A 420 -5.53 -28.10 3.53
C VAL A 420 -6.37 -29.35 3.27
N SER A 421 -5.80 -30.35 2.59
CA SER A 421 -6.47 -31.63 2.29
C SER A 421 -6.81 -32.38 3.57
N ASP A 422 -5.85 -32.52 4.49
CA ASP A 422 -6.04 -33.18 5.79
C ASP A 422 -7.13 -32.49 6.62
N PHE A 423 -7.18 -31.14 6.60
CA PHE A 423 -8.23 -30.39 7.28
C PHE A 423 -9.60 -30.69 6.68
N ARG A 424 -9.71 -30.72 5.35
CA ARG A 424 -10.96 -31.05 4.66
C ARG A 424 -11.43 -32.46 4.96
N GLU A 425 -10.52 -33.43 4.99
CA GLU A 425 -10.83 -34.82 5.34
C GLU A 425 -11.36 -34.92 6.79
N ARG A 426 -10.75 -34.21 7.74
CA ARG A 426 -11.24 -34.14 9.13
C ARG A 426 -12.66 -33.57 9.20
N GLN A 427 -12.97 -32.51 8.45
CA GLN A 427 -14.31 -31.93 8.41
C GLN A 427 -15.36 -32.90 7.84
N VAL A 428 -15.01 -33.61 6.76
CA VAL A 428 -15.90 -34.62 6.16
C VAL A 428 -16.17 -35.76 7.15
N GLN A 429 -15.13 -36.26 7.84
CA GLN A 429 -15.28 -37.29 8.87
C GLN A 429 -16.13 -36.82 10.05
N ALA A 430 -16.06 -35.54 10.41
CA ALA A 430 -16.88 -34.93 11.46
C ALA A 430 -18.33 -34.61 11.01
N GLY A 431 -18.69 -34.86 9.75
CA GLY A 431 -20.02 -34.59 9.22
C GLY A 431 -20.32 -33.12 8.97
N VAL A 432 -19.31 -32.26 8.86
CA VAL A 432 -19.46 -30.84 8.50
C VAL A 432 -19.83 -30.76 7.02
N ALA A 433 -21.05 -30.33 6.71
CA ALA A 433 -21.49 -30.16 5.33
C ALA A 433 -20.72 -29.00 4.66
N PRO A 434 -20.36 -29.11 3.36
CA PRO A 434 -19.76 -28.00 2.62
C PRO A 434 -20.62 -26.73 2.72
N GLY A 435 -20.01 -25.57 2.89
CA GLY A 435 -20.71 -24.30 3.17
C GLY A 435 -21.79 -23.95 2.13
N GLY A 436 -21.59 -24.35 0.87
CA GLY A 436 -22.57 -24.17 -0.20
C GLY A 436 -23.86 -24.99 -0.07
N VAL A 437 -23.86 -26.09 0.69
CA VAL A 437 -25.03 -27.00 0.84
C VAL A 437 -26.02 -26.47 1.89
N VAL A 438 -25.54 -25.79 2.94
CA VAL A 438 -26.40 -25.24 3.99
C VAL A 438 -27.25 -24.08 3.46
N MET A 439 -26.70 -23.26 2.55
CA MET A 439 -27.46 -22.16 1.93
C MET A 439 -28.59 -22.68 1.03
N TRP A 440 -28.40 -23.79 0.31
CA TRP A 440 -29.45 -24.46 -0.46
C TRP A 440 -30.46 -25.22 0.39
N LEU A 441 -30.06 -25.81 1.52
CA LEU A 441 -30.97 -26.48 2.45
C LEU A 441 -31.85 -25.50 3.25
N ILE A 442 -31.40 -24.26 3.45
CA ILE A 442 -32.20 -23.21 4.11
C ILE A 442 -33.01 -22.40 3.08
N LEU A 443 -32.44 -22.03 1.94
CA LEU A 443 -33.17 -21.29 0.90
C LEU A 443 -34.10 -22.16 0.08
N GLY A 444 -33.77 -23.43 -0.17
CA GLY A 444 -34.61 -24.35 -0.95
C GLY A 444 -36.03 -24.50 -0.40
N PRO A 445 -36.22 -24.76 0.91
CA PRO A 445 -37.54 -24.79 1.54
C PRO A 445 -38.22 -23.43 1.57
N VAL A 446 -37.48 -22.33 1.77
CA VAL A 446 -38.04 -20.96 1.78
C VAL A 446 -38.52 -20.56 0.39
N LEU A 447 -37.77 -20.88 -0.67
CA LEU A 447 -38.17 -20.65 -2.06
C LEU A 447 -39.38 -21.52 -2.44
N LEU A 448 -39.41 -22.78 -1.98
CA LEU A 448 -40.56 -23.66 -2.16
C LEU A 448 -41.82 -23.13 -1.44
N LEU A 449 -41.68 -22.58 -0.23
CA LEU A 449 -42.79 -21.96 0.51
C LEU A 449 -43.30 -20.68 -0.16
N VAL A 450 -42.40 -19.85 -0.71
CA VAL A 450 -42.78 -18.65 -1.48
C VAL A 450 -43.48 -19.04 -2.79
N LEU A 451 -42.98 -20.06 -3.49
CA LEU A 451 -43.59 -20.55 -4.74
C LEU A 451 -44.94 -21.25 -4.49
N PHE A 452 -45.08 -22.03 -3.42
CA PHE A 452 -46.37 -22.62 -3.01
C PHE A 452 -47.36 -21.55 -2.54
N GLY A 453 -46.89 -20.53 -1.81
CA GLY A 453 -47.71 -19.39 -1.39
C GLY A 453 -48.27 -18.60 -2.59
N LEU A 454 -47.43 -18.34 -3.59
CA LEU A 454 -47.83 -17.67 -4.84
C LEU A 454 -48.78 -18.55 -5.69
N ALA A 455 -48.57 -19.86 -5.73
CA ALA A 455 -49.47 -20.78 -6.44
C ALA A 455 -50.84 -20.88 -5.76
N ALA A 456 -50.88 -20.96 -4.42
CA ALA A 456 -52.12 -20.98 -3.65
C ALA A 456 -52.91 -19.67 -3.77
N TRP A 457 -52.22 -18.53 -3.81
CA TRP A 457 -52.84 -17.22 -4.05
C TRP A 457 -53.45 -17.11 -5.45
N ARG A 458 -52.76 -17.65 -6.48
CA ARG A 458 -53.25 -17.64 -7.87
C ARG A 458 -54.44 -18.58 -8.12
N ILE A 459 -54.57 -19.66 -7.35
CA ILE A 459 -55.73 -20.57 -7.40
C ILE A 459 -56.94 -19.95 -6.68
N ARG A 460 -56.72 -19.18 -5.61
CA ARG A 460 -57.80 -18.51 -4.86
C ARG A 460 -58.37 -17.28 -5.57
N GLY A 461 -57.60 -16.64 -6.46
CA GLY A 461 -58.03 -15.48 -7.26
C GLY A 461 -58.86 -15.78 -8.52
N LYS A 462 -59.18 -17.05 -8.80
CA LYS A 462 -60.03 -17.46 -9.95
C LYS A 462 -61.43 -17.92 -9.56
N GLY A 463 -61.83 -17.72 -8.31
CA GLY A 463 -63.13 -18.14 -7.76
C GLY A 463 -63.88 -17.05 -6.99
N ALA A 464 -63.63 -15.77 -7.32
CA ALA A 464 -64.41 -14.62 -6.84
C ALA A 464 -64.90 -13.81 -8.03
#